data_AF-A0A849RHA1-F1
#
_entry.id   AF-A0A849RHA1-F1
#
_cell.length_a   1.000
_cell.length_b   1.000
_cell.length_c   1.000
_cell.angle_alpha   90.00
_cell.angle_beta   90.00
_cell.angle_gamma   90.00
#
_symmetry.space_group_name_H-M   'P 1'
#
loop_
_entity.id
_entity.type
_entity.pdbx_description
1 polymer ?
#
loop_
_entity_poly.entity_id
_entity_poly.type
_entity_poly.pdbx_seq_one_letter_code
_entity_poly.pdbx_strand_id
1 'polypeptide(L)'
;MKLGRNDPCWCGSGYKYKKCHLLRMNEQELPPLALLGEYRKFFKVKQCLHPHASSKTCGKVVSAHTIQRKGALEAVVDESGHCLTFFPNDGRGSTEPQRRGWQAASTFSGFCERHDGVTFGPLERATFTGSPEQCFLLAYRAQCHELYQKQAADQSYEPMRQLIDRGKTPGVQRVIQESQGWHFAGVSNGLKENRERKTQMDQELLDREFAGWKHLFVRFDGPISVVSTGAPTLNRSPSGKELQVLHDLTQKLEPMYLSVVRAEGGGAVVFTWRAEDKAPAEFVSELRAISRERIPGIIIQLMLAHIENSYFSAKWWNSLSAFQKSHVRQLAQMGNPFYTHWTYLENLPVPWEITAIAESWIRPSP
;
A
#
# COMPACT_ATOMS: atom_id res chain seq x y z
N MET A 1 -40.51 -19.75 -0.22
CA MET A 1 -41.33 -18.51 -0.16
C MET A 1 -40.87 -17.56 -1.26
N LYS A 2 -41.76 -17.03 -2.12
CA LYS A 2 -41.38 -16.05 -3.15
C LYS A 2 -41.29 -14.67 -2.51
N LEU A 3 -40.17 -13.97 -2.69
CA LEU A 3 -39.94 -12.62 -2.14
C LEU A 3 -40.92 -11.62 -2.78
N GLY A 4 -41.66 -10.88 -1.96
CA GLY A 4 -42.62 -9.86 -2.39
C GLY A 4 -41.92 -8.60 -2.91
N ARG A 5 -42.58 -7.85 -3.81
CA ARG A 5 -41.99 -6.66 -4.47
C ARG A 5 -41.53 -5.57 -3.48
N ASN A 6 -42.21 -5.44 -2.34
CA ASN A 6 -41.93 -4.41 -1.34
C ASN A 6 -41.06 -4.92 -0.18
N ASP A 7 -40.74 -6.21 -0.14
CA ASP A 7 -39.91 -6.81 0.90
C ASP A 7 -38.47 -6.31 0.78
N PRO A 8 -37.67 -6.32 1.86
CA PRO A 8 -36.24 -6.09 1.80
C PRO A 8 -35.56 -7.02 0.78
N CYS A 9 -34.61 -6.50 0.02
CA CYS A 9 -33.89 -7.29 -0.96
C CYS A 9 -33.02 -8.36 -0.28
N TRP A 10 -32.96 -9.55 -0.88
CA TRP A 10 -32.15 -10.68 -0.39
C TRP A 10 -30.66 -10.39 -0.29
N CYS A 11 -30.15 -9.34 -0.95
CA CYS A 11 -28.75 -8.96 -0.90
C CYS A 11 -28.36 -8.21 0.40
N GLY A 12 -29.33 -7.85 1.26
CA GLY A 12 -29.04 -7.14 2.51
C GLY A 12 -28.70 -5.65 2.35
N SER A 13 -28.95 -5.05 1.19
CA SER A 13 -28.74 -3.60 0.93
C SER A 13 -29.71 -2.67 1.67
N GLY A 14 -30.75 -3.22 2.33
CA GLY A 14 -31.84 -2.42 2.92
C GLY A 14 -32.84 -1.85 1.91
N TYR A 15 -32.59 -1.94 0.59
CA TYR A 15 -33.53 -1.52 -0.44
C TYR A 15 -34.69 -2.52 -0.59
N LYS A 16 -35.86 -2.01 -1.02
CA LYS A 16 -36.99 -2.85 -1.45
C LYS A 16 -36.57 -3.70 -2.66
N TYR A 17 -36.99 -4.96 -2.72
CA TYR A 17 -36.63 -5.89 -3.80
C TYR A 17 -36.92 -5.31 -5.19
N LYS A 18 -38.06 -4.63 -5.37
CA LYS A 18 -38.41 -3.94 -6.63
C LYS A 18 -37.48 -2.82 -7.05
N LYS A 19 -36.71 -2.24 -6.12
CA LYS A 19 -35.72 -1.17 -6.35
C LYS A 19 -34.29 -1.69 -6.40
N CYS A 20 -34.10 -3.01 -6.29
CA CYS A 20 -32.78 -3.63 -6.23
C CYS A 20 -32.73 -4.82 -7.22
N HIS A 21 -32.87 -6.06 -6.77
CA HIS A 21 -32.63 -7.23 -7.62
C HIS A 21 -33.83 -7.72 -8.46
N LEU A 22 -35.04 -7.15 -8.32
CA LEU A 22 -36.21 -7.64 -9.08
C LEU A 22 -36.04 -7.53 -10.59
N LEU A 23 -35.45 -6.43 -11.07
CA LEU A 23 -35.26 -6.14 -12.50
C LEU A 23 -33.79 -6.08 -12.90
N ARG A 24 -32.86 -6.39 -11.99
CA ARG A 24 -31.42 -6.24 -12.17
C ARG A 24 -30.87 -7.00 -13.38
N MET A 25 -31.43 -8.19 -13.64
CA MET A 25 -31.04 -9.02 -14.79
C MET A 25 -31.42 -8.39 -16.14
N ASN A 26 -32.36 -7.43 -16.16
CA ASN A 26 -32.79 -6.71 -17.35
C ASN A 26 -32.04 -5.38 -17.51
N GLU A 27 -31.19 -5.01 -16.56
CA GLU A 27 -30.34 -3.82 -16.66
C GLU A 27 -29.16 -4.06 -17.60
N GLN A 28 -28.63 -2.99 -18.19
CA GLN A 28 -27.43 -3.08 -19.02
C GLN A 28 -26.21 -3.42 -18.16
N GLU A 29 -25.49 -4.47 -18.55
CA GLU A 29 -24.19 -4.80 -17.97
C GLU A 29 -23.17 -3.69 -18.27
N LEU A 30 -22.42 -3.28 -17.24
CA LEU A 30 -21.36 -2.28 -17.39
C LEU A 30 -20.06 -2.96 -17.83
N PRO A 31 -19.36 -2.43 -18.85
CA PRO A 31 -18.07 -2.97 -19.24
C PRO A 31 -17.03 -2.75 -18.13
N PRO A 32 -15.99 -3.62 -18.00
CA PRO A 32 -15.00 -3.55 -16.92
C PRO A 32 -14.34 -2.17 -16.75
N LEU A 33 -14.03 -1.49 -17.85
CA LEU A 33 -13.45 -0.14 -17.81
C LEU A 33 -14.39 0.90 -17.19
N ALA A 34 -15.70 0.78 -17.42
CA ALA A 34 -16.69 1.68 -16.83
C ALA A 34 -16.81 1.42 -15.32
N LEU A 35 -16.86 0.14 -14.90
CA LEU A 35 -16.86 -0.22 -13.47
C LEU A 35 -15.63 0.32 -12.76
N LEU A 36 -14.45 0.19 -13.37
CA LEU A 36 -13.23 0.75 -12.80
C LEU A 36 -13.26 2.28 -12.78
N GLY A 37 -13.83 2.91 -13.80
CA GLY A 37 -14.06 4.35 -13.84
C GLY A 37 -14.89 4.85 -12.66
N GLU A 38 -15.96 4.13 -12.31
CA GLU A 38 -16.78 4.40 -11.12
C GLU A 38 -16.00 4.17 -9.82
N TYR A 39 -15.32 3.03 -9.69
CA TYR A 39 -14.49 2.69 -8.53
C TYR A 39 -13.42 3.76 -8.24
N ARG A 40 -12.76 4.27 -9.28
CA ARG A 40 -11.70 5.29 -9.14
C ARG A 40 -12.19 6.64 -8.62
N LYS A 41 -13.49 6.94 -8.66
CA LYS A 41 -14.01 8.20 -8.12
C LYS A 41 -13.82 8.29 -6.61
N PHE A 42 -13.92 7.16 -5.90
CA PHE A 42 -13.76 7.09 -4.45
C PHE A 42 -12.32 7.37 -4.00
N PHE A 43 -11.33 7.14 -4.87
CA PHE A 43 -9.91 7.39 -4.60
C PHE A 43 -9.47 8.84 -4.89
N LYS A 44 -10.41 9.72 -5.22
CA LYS A 44 -10.17 11.16 -5.52
C LYS A 44 -10.73 12.10 -4.45
N VAL A 45 -11.16 11.56 -3.31
CA VAL A 45 -11.71 12.34 -2.20
C VAL A 45 -10.61 13.24 -1.63
N LYS A 46 -10.86 14.54 -1.59
CA LYS A 46 -9.91 15.51 -1.03
C LYS A 46 -10.16 15.67 0.46
N GLN A 47 -9.17 15.35 1.28
CA GLN A 47 -9.23 15.50 2.73
C GLN A 47 -7.85 15.84 3.29
N CYS A 48 -7.80 16.26 4.55
CA CYS A 48 -6.55 16.39 5.28
C CYS A 48 -6.61 15.49 6.51
N LEU A 49 -5.70 14.52 6.58
CA LEU A 49 -5.60 13.51 7.64
C LEU A 49 -4.75 13.98 8.82
N HIS A 50 -4.31 15.24 8.83
CA HIS A 50 -3.58 15.81 9.96
C HIS A 50 -4.50 15.93 11.19
N PRO A 51 -4.04 15.65 12.43
CA PRO A 51 -4.91 15.64 13.61
C PRO A 51 -5.52 17.00 13.93
N HIS A 52 -4.83 18.09 13.58
CA HIS A 52 -5.38 19.45 13.67
C HIS A 52 -6.14 19.93 12.43
N ALA A 53 -6.49 19.05 11.49
CA ALA A 53 -7.20 19.44 10.28
C ALA A 53 -8.58 20.03 10.62
N SER A 54 -8.84 21.25 10.15
CA SER A 54 -10.11 21.94 10.29
C SER A 54 -10.24 23.01 9.20
N SER A 55 -11.44 23.59 9.06
CA SER A 55 -11.66 24.73 8.16
C SER A 55 -10.81 25.96 8.49
N LYS A 56 -10.30 26.08 9.72
CA LYS A 56 -9.48 27.21 10.18
C LYS A 56 -7.97 26.98 10.01
N THR A 57 -7.53 25.73 10.00
CA THR A 57 -6.11 25.36 10.02
C THR A 57 -5.61 24.85 8.67
N CYS A 58 -6.49 24.27 7.86
CA CYS A 58 -6.11 23.72 6.55
C CYS A 58 -5.95 24.79 5.48
N GLY A 59 -4.94 24.59 4.62
CA GLY A 59 -4.86 25.22 3.31
C GLY A 59 -5.52 24.37 2.22
N LYS A 60 -5.09 24.54 0.97
CA LYS A 60 -5.59 23.74 -0.16
C LYS A 60 -5.12 22.29 -0.05
N VAL A 61 -6.02 21.32 -0.25
CA VAL A 61 -5.66 19.89 -0.41
C VAL A 61 -4.82 19.70 -1.67
N VAL A 62 -3.68 19.03 -1.53
CA VAL A 62 -2.69 18.80 -2.60
C VAL A 62 -2.56 17.32 -2.92
N SER A 63 -1.93 17.01 -4.05
CA SER A 63 -1.43 15.65 -4.33
C SER A 63 -0.14 15.47 -3.55
N ALA A 64 -0.25 15.02 -2.29
CA ALA A 64 0.89 14.82 -1.41
C ALA A 64 1.65 13.56 -1.83
N HIS A 65 2.96 13.68 -2.00
CA HIS A 65 3.82 12.53 -2.32
C HIS A 65 4.05 11.67 -1.07
N THR A 66 3.82 10.37 -1.17
CA THR A 66 4.17 9.41 -0.12
C THR A 66 5.64 9.01 -0.17
N ILE A 67 6.21 8.83 -1.36
CA ILE A 67 7.65 8.63 -1.56
C ILE A 67 8.28 10.00 -1.84
N GLN A 68 9.37 10.33 -1.14
CA GLN A 68 10.06 11.60 -1.30
C GLN A 68 10.45 11.86 -2.76
N ARG A 69 10.00 13.00 -3.30
CA ARG A 69 10.20 13.36 -4.70
C ARG A 69 11.67 13.58 -5.04
N LYS A 70 12.31 14.55 -4.38
CA LYS A 70 13.73 14.92 -4.57
C LYS A 70 14.64 13.98 -3.76
N GLY A 71 14.45 12.68 -3.96
CA GLY A 71 15.04 11.63 -3.12
C GLY A 71 14.91 10.28 -3.81
N ALA A 72 14.17 9.36 -3.18
CA ALA A 72 14.01 8.01 -3.69
C ALA A 72 13.26 7.97 -5.04
N LEU A 73 12.17 8.73 -5.20
CA LEU A 73 11.37 8.66 -6.43
C LEU A 73 12.14 9.14 -7.66
N GLU A 74 12.87 10.25 -7.55
CA GLU A 74 13.72 10.77 -8.63
C GLU A 74 14.74 9.73 -9.13
N ALA A 75 15.25 8.87 -8.24
CA ALA A 75 16.24 7.86 -8.60
C ALA A 75 15.72 6.77 -9.56
N VAL A 76 14.40 6.58 -9.64
CA VAL A 76 13.77 5.60 -10.56
C VAL A 76 13.12 6.22 -11.79
N VAL A 77 13.20 7.55 -11.93
CA VAL A 77 12.58 8.31 -13.02
C VAL A 77 13.54 8.42 -14.20
N ASP A 78 13.05 8.13 -15.40
CA ASP A 78 13.79 8.25 -16.66
C ASP A 78 13.92 9.72 -17.12
N GLU A 79 14.73 9.97 -18.14
CA GLU A 79 14.98 11.31 -18.70
C GLU A 79 13.72 12.01 -19.22
N SER A 80 12.66 11.26 -19.52
CA SER A 80 11.37 11.81 -19.95
C SER A 80 10.43 12.09 -18.77
N GLY A 81 10.89 11.92 -17.53
CA GLY A 81 10.10 12.18 -16.33
C GLY A 81 9.14 11.06 -15.93
N HIS A 82 9.39 9.80 -16.33
CA HIS A 82 8.52 8.68 -16.02
C HIS A 82 9.24 7.54 -15.28
N CYS A 83 8.49 6.84 -14.44
CA CYS A 83 8.88 5.54 -13.85
C CYS A 83 7.87 4.47 -14.27
N LEU A 84 8.14 3.21 -13.94
CA LEU A 84 7.23 2.09 -14.17
C LEU A 84 6.51 1.69 -12.87
N THR A 85 5.28 1.19 -13.00
CA THR A 85 4.51 0.59 -11.90
C THR A 85 3.55 -0.47 -12.44
N PHE A 86 3.19 -1.45 -11.63
CA PHE A 86 2.12 -2.41 -11.95
C PHE A 86 0.73 -1.90 -11.54
N PHE A 87 0.65 -0.88 -10.69
CA PHE A 87 -0.62 -0.42 -10.16
C PHE A 87 -1.24 0.66 -11.07
N PRO A 88 -2.50 0.48 -11.48
CA PRO A 88 -2.97 0.98 -12.76
C PRO A 88 -3.37 2.45 -12.72
N ASN A 89 -3.35 3.09 -13.89
CA ASN A 89 -4.10 4.33 -14.13
C ASN A 89 -5.07 4.27 -15.33
N ASP A 90 -5.09 3.20 -16.13
CA ASP A 90 -5.91 3.13 -17.35
C ASP A 90 -6.97 2.03 -17.34
N GLY A 91 -6.83 0.99 -16.51
CA GLY A 91 -7.88 0.00 -16.30
C GLY A 91 -8.00 -1.04 -17.39
N ARG A 92 -7.18 -0.90 -18.41
CA ARG A 92 -6.86 -1.99 -19.32
C ARG A 92 -6.12 -2.96 -18.42
N GLY A 93 -6.59 -4.19 -18.26
CA GLY A 93 -5.95 -5.24 -17.45
C GLY A 93 -4.58 -5.64 -18.02
N SER A 94 -3.69 -4.67 -18.20
CA SER A 94 -2.37 -4.83 -18.74
C SER A 94 -1.56 -5.58 -17.72
N THR A 95 -1.04 -6.73 -18.14
CA THR A 95 -0.12 -7.51 -17.33
C THR A 95 1.28 -6.90 -17.32
N GLU A 96 1.54 -5.93 -18.20
CA GLU A 96 2.82 -5.23 -18.32
C GLU A 96 2.85 -3.95 -17.50
N PRO A 97 4.01 -3.58 -16.93
CA PRO A 97 4.11 -2.38 -16.12
C PRO A 97 3.86 -1.14 -16.97
N GLN A 98 3.15 -0.19 -16.36
CA GLN A 98 2.72 1.04 -17.02
C GLN A 98 3.64 2.20 -16.67
N ARG A 99 3.82 3.11 -17.63
CA ARG A 99 4.57 4.36 -17.41
C ARG A 99 3.74 5.31 -16.58
N ARG A 100 4.36 5.91 -15.56
CA ARG A 100 3.76 6.89 -14.66
C ARG A 100 4.66 8.11 -14.56
N GLY A 101 4.11 9.27 -14.92
CA GLY A 101 4.81 10.54 -14.75
C GLY A 101 5.06 10.83 -13.27
N TRP A 102 6.26 11.30 -12.94
CA TRP A 102 6.71 11.48 -11.54
C TRP A 102 5.78 12.37 -10.71
N GLN A 103 5.11 13.35 -11.34
CA GLN A 103 4.15 14.25 -10.66
C GLN A 103 2.94 13.52 -10.10
N ALA A 104 2.55 12.40 -10.73
CA ALA A 104 1.39 11.61 -10.34
C ALA A 104 1.78 10.30 -9.65
N ALA A 105 3.04 9.90 -9.73
CA ALA A 105 3.58 8.73 -9.04
C ALA A 105 3.59 8.97 -7.53
N SER A 106 3.10 7.98 -6.78
CA SER A 106 3.13 7.95 -5.32
C SER A 106 2.46 9.18 -4.69
N THR A 107 1.28 9.58 -5.20
CA THR A 107 0.54 10.72 -4.64
C THR A 107 -0.88 10.36 -4.23
N PHE A 108 -1.38 11.05 -3.21
CA PHE A 108 -2.75 10.94 -2.72
C PHE A 108 -3.25 12.28 -2.17
N SER A 109 -4.57 12.46 -2.10
CA SER A 109 -5.20 13.71 -1.65
C SER A 109 -5.54 13.70 -0.16
N GLY A 110 -4.59 13.23 0.67
CA GLY A 110 -4.75 13.07 2.11
C GLY A 110 -4.19 14.21 2.97
N PHE A 111 -3.58 15.24 2.38
CA PHE A 111 -3.04 16.39 3.10
C PHE A 111 -3.27 17.72 2.38
N CYS A 112 -3.40 18.79 3.15
CA CYS A 112 -3.29 20.15 2.61
C CYS A 112 -1.83 20.61 2.53
N GLU A 113 -1.54 21.56 1.66
CA GLU A 113 -0.18 22.08 1.43
C GLU A 113 0.53 22.49 2.71
N ARG A 114 -0.20 23.11 3.65
CA ARG A 114 0.31 23.52 4.96
C ARG A 114 0.69 22.30 5.79
N HIS A 115 -0.24 21.37 6.00
CA HIS A 115 0.00 20.23 6.88
C HIS A 115 1.02 19.25 6.29
N ASP A 116 1.03 19.03 4.98
CA ASP A 116 2.08 18.24 4.32
C ASP A 116 3.45 18.87 4.54
N GLY A 117 3.57 20.18 4.31
CA GLY A 117 4.85 20.89 4.42
C GLY A 117 5.40 21.03 5.84
N VAL A 118 4.53 21.15 6.86
CA VAL A 118 4.97 21.24 8.27
C VAL A 118 5.28 19.85 8.83
N THR A 119 4.40 18.86 8.62
CA THR A 119 4.55 17.52 9.20
C THR A 119 5.73 16.77 8.60
N PHE A 120 5.88 16.79 7.27
CA PHE A 120 6.93 16.03 6.59
C PHE A 120 8.18 16.87 6.27
N GLY A 121 8.24 18.11 6.77
CA GLY A 121 9.41 18.97 6.67
C GLY A 121 10.74 18.29 7.02
N PRO A 122 10.82 17.52 8.14
CA PRO A 122 12.04 16.79 8.52
C PRO A 122 12.48 15.71 7.52
N LEU A 123 11.58 15.22 6.66
CA LEU A 123 11.91 14.28 5.58
C LEU A 123 12.26 14.99 4.27
N GLU A 124 11.56 16.08 3.95
CA GLU A 124 11.65 16.74 2.65
C GLU A 124 12.79 17.77 2.55
N ARG A 125 13.16 18.40 3.67
CA ARG A 125 14.11 19.54 3.69
C ARG A 125 15.43 19.25 4.40
N ALA A 126 15.54 18.13 5.10
CA ALA A 126 16.74 17.76 5.84
C ALA A 126 17.34 16.47 5.27
N THR A 127 18.65 16.27 5.49
CA THR A 127 19.31 15.00 5.22
C THR A 127 18.70 13.91 6.09
N PHE A 128 18.48 12.73 5.53
CA PHE A 128 18.04 11.59 6.30
C PHE A 128 19.17 11.12 7.24
N THR A 129 18.91 11.15 8.55
CA THR A 129 19.85 10.71 9.58
C THR A 129 19.33 9.53 10.38
N GLY A 130 18.20 8.94 9.96
CA GLY A 130 17.51 7.88 10.70
C GLY A 130 17.18 8.27 12.14
N SER A 131 16.88 9.55 12.37
CA SER A 131 16.39 9.99 13.68
C SER A 131 15.02 9.35 13.98
N PRO A 132 14.66 9.15 15.28
CA PRO A 132 13.35 8.60 15.64
C PRO A 132 12.18 9.36 14.99
N GLU A 133 12.26 10.70 14.92
CA GLU A 133 11.25 11.54 14.25
C GLU A 133 11.16 11.23 12.76
N GLN A 134 12.27 11.14 12.04
CA GLN A 134 12.25 10.84 10.59
C GLN A 134 11.69 9.43 10.33
N CYS A 135 12.11 8.43 11.09
CA CYS A 135 11.61 7.07 10.91
C CYS A 135 10.11 6.95 11.25
N PHE A 136 9.66 7.62 12.33
CA PHE A 136 8.25 7.74 12.64
C PHE A 136 7.48 8.42 11.51
N LEU A 137 7.97 9.53 10.95
CA LEU A 137 7.28 10.25 9.88
C LEU A 137 7.16 9.43 8.59
N LEU A 138 8.12 8.55 8.26
CA LEU A 138 7.98 7.60 7.16
C LEU A 138 6.80 6.64 7.40
N ALA A 139 6.74 6.04 8.58
CA ALA A 139 5.64 5.16 8.99
C ALA A 139 4.30 5.91 9.02
N TYR A 140 4.28 7.12 9.57
CA TYR A 140 3.08 7.96 9.66
C TYR A 140 2.52 8.31 8.28
N ARG A 141 3.39 8.64 7.31
CA ARG A 141 2.97 8.91 5.94
C ARG A 141 2.37 7.68 5.27
N ALA A 142 3.01 6.52 5.44
CA ALA A 142 2.51 5.24 4.95
C ALA A 142 1.16 4.86 5.61
N GLN A 143 1.01 5.08 6.92
CA GLN A 143 -0.24 4.87 7.65
C GLN A 143 -1.37 5.75 7.10
N CYS A 144 -1.10 7.04 6.85
CA CYS A 144 -2.08 7.96 6.28
C CYS A 144 -2.51 7.54 4.88
N HIS A 145 -1.56 7.08 4.07
CA HIS A 145 -1.86 6.56 2.73
C HIS A 145 -2.73 5.31 2.80
N GLU A 146 -2.38 4.34 3.66
CA GLU A 146 -3.18 3.13 3.85
C GLU A 146 -4.59 3.44 4.34
N LEU A 147 -4.74 4.35 5.32
CA LEU A 147 -6.04 4.81 5.79
C LEU A 147 -6.87 5.41 4.65
N TYR A 148 -6.26 6.28 3.84
CA TYR A 148 -6.92 6.91 2.70
C TYR A 148 -7.43 5.88 1.70
N GLN A 149 -6.59 4.90 1.33
CA GLN A 149 -6.96 3.85 0.38
C GLN A 149 -8.08 2.96 0.93
N LYS A 150 -8.01 2.58 2.22
CA LYS A 150 -9.06 1.77 2.87
C LYS A 150 -10.38 2.52 3.01
N GLN A 151 -10.36 3.82 3.32
CA GLN A 151 -11.56 4.66 3.34
C GLN A 151 -12.23 4.70 1.96
N ALA A 152 -11.45 4.86 0.90
CA ALA A 152 -11.97 4.84 -0.46
C ALA A 152 -12.59 3.47 -0.83
N ALA A 153 -11.93 2.36 -0.47
CA ALA A 153 -12.45 1.02 -0.68
C ALA A 153 -13.77 0.78 0.07
N ASP A 154 -13.85 1.16 1.35
CA ASP A 154 -15.06 1.08 2.18
C ASP A 154 -16.22 1.90 1.59
N GLN A 155 -15.97 3.16 1.23
CA GLN A 155 -16.96 4.06 0.63
C GLN A 155 -17.44 3.58 -0.74
N SER A 156 -16.61 2.84 -1.47
CA SER A 156 -16.97 2.30 -2.78
C SER A 156 -17.95 1.13 -2.72
N TYR A 157 -18.07 0.45 -1.57
CA TYR A 157 -18.78 -0.82 -1.46
C TYR A 157 -20.24 -0.73 -1.89
N GLU A 158 -21.02 0.14 -1.25
CA GLU A 158 -22.46 0.23 -1.51
C GLU A 158 -22.76 0.71 -2.95
N PRO A 159 -22.07 1.72 -3.50
CA PRO A 159 -22.25 2.06 -4.91
C PRO A 159 -21.86 0.92 -5.85
N MET A 160 -20.71 0.27 -5.64
CA MET A 160 -20.18 -0.73 -6.58
C MET A 160 -21.00 -2.02 -6.60
N ARG A 161 -21.51 -2.47 -5.45
CA ARG A 161 -22.38 -3.66 -5.39
C ARG A 161 -23.70 -3.47 -6.15
N GLN A 162 -24.13 -2.23 -6.41
CA GLN A 162 -25.32 -1.93 -7.22
C GLN A 162 -25.01 -1.84 -8.73
N LEU A 163 -23.74 -1.96 -9.12
CA LEU A 163 -23.26 -1.83 -10.51
C LEU A 163 -22.71 -3.15 -11.06
N ILE A 164 -21.95 -3.88 -10.25
CA ILE A 164 -21.14 -5.02 -10.70
C ILE A 164 -21.94 -6.24 -11.19
N ASP A 165 -23.19 -6.38 -10.74
CA ASP A 165 -24.05 -7.53 -11.05
C ASP A 165 -25.24 -7.20 -11.97
N ARG A 166 -25.25 -6.00 -12.55
CA ARG A 166 -26.24 -5.58 -13.56
C ARG A 166 -26.17 -6.47 -14.79
N GLY A 167 -27.33 -6.85 -15.33
CA GLY A 167 -27.43 -7.71 -16.52
C GLY A 167 -27.04 -9.16 -16.28
N LYS A 168 -26.58 -9.52 -15.06
CA LYS A 168 -26.24 -10.90 -14.71
C LYS A 168 -27.49 -11.70 -14.35
N THR A 169 -27.43 -13.03 -14.49
CA THR A 169 -28.52 -13.91 -14.05
C THR A 169 -28.65 -13.91 -12.52
N PRO A 170 -29.82 -14.24 -11.95
CA PRO A 170 -30.01 -14.24 -10.50
C PRO A 170 -29.02 -15.12 -9.72
N GLY A 171 -28.58 -16.24 -10.30
CA GLY A 171 -27.55 -17.10 -9.69
C GLY A 171 -26.20 -16.41 -9.60
N VAL A 172 -25.77 -15.76 -10.68
CA VAL A 172 -24.50 -15.00 -10.73
C VAL A 172 -24.57 -13.79 -9.80
N GLN A 173 -25.70 -13.09 -9.75
CA GLN A 173 -25.90 -11.97 -8.83
C GLN A 173 -25.68 -12.40 -7.37
N ARG A 174 -26.22 -13.55 -6.94
CA ARG A 174 -26.01 -14.06 -5.57
C ARG A 174 -24.53 -14.30 -5.26
N VAL A 175 -23.83 -15.01 -6.14
CA VAL A 175 -22.39 -15.28 -5.98
C VAL A 175 -21.59 -13.98 -5.86
N ILE A 176 -21.88 -12.99 -6.70
CA ILE A 176 -21.23 -11.68 -6.64
C ILE A 176 -21.54 -10.98 -5.32
N GLN A 177 -22.80 -10.90 -4.91
CA GLN A 177 -23.19 -10.21 -3.67
C GLN A 177 -22.62 -10.88 -2.42
N GLU A 178 -22.57 -12.22 -2.38
CA GLU A 178 -21.96 -12.98 -1.27
C GLU A 178 -20.46 -12.71 -1.20
N SER A 179 -19.75 -12.81 -2.32
CA SER A 179 -18.30 -12.51 -2.40
C SER A 179 -17.99 -11.07 -1.95
N GLN A 180 -18.77 -10.11 -2.44
CA GLN A 180 -18.62 -8.69 -2.06
C GLN A 180 -18.93 -8.46 -0.58
N GLY A 181 -19.88 -9.20 0.00
CA GLY A 181 -20.18 -9.14 1.44
C GLY A 181 -18.98 -9.53 2.30
N TRP A 182 -18.31 -10.63 1.97
CA TRP A 182 -17.10 -11.06 2.68
C TRP A 182 -15.94 -10.08 2.52
N HIS A 183 -15.71 -9.59 1.31
CA HIS A 183 -14.67 -8.59 1.03
C HIS A 183 -14.90 -7.32 1.85
N PHE A 184 -16.14 -6.81 1.87
CA PHE A 184 -16.49 -5.62 2.64
C PHE A 184 -16.33 -5.80 4.14
N ALA A 185 -16.73 -6.96 4.69
CA ALA A 185 -16.53 -7.24 6.12
C ALA A 185 -15.04 -7.13 6.50
N GLY A 186 -14.15 -7.67 5.66
CA GLY A 186 -12.69 -7.55 5.85
C GLY A 186 -12.19 -6.10 5.74
N VAL A 187 -12.64 -5.35 4.74
CA VAL A 187 -12.28 -3.93 4.56
C VAL A 187 -12.76 -3.09 5.74
N SER A 188 -14.01 -3.27 6.19
CA SER A 188 -14.60 -2.53 7.30
C SER A 188 -13.89 -2.83 8.62
N ASN A 189 -13.55 -4.10 8.90
CA ASN A 189 -12.79 -4.45 10.10
C ASN A 189 -11.39 -3.82 10.05
N GLY A 190 -10.67 -4.00 8.93
CA GLY A 190 -9.35 -3.42 8.75
C GLY A 190 -9.35 -1.90 8.84
N LEU A 191 -10.41 -1.21 8.39
CA LEU A 191 -10.56 0.24 8.50
C LEU A 191 -10.72 0.70 9.96
N LYS A 192 -11.45 -0.06 10.79
CA LYS A 192 -11.60 0.24 12.21
C LYS A 192 -10.25 0.23 12.92
N GLU A 193 -9.49 -0.85 12.78
CA GLU A 193 -8.15 -0.97 13.37
C GLU A 193 -7.17 0.08 12.82
N ASN A 194 -7.28 0.41 11.53
CA ASN A 194 -6.45 1.41 10.89
C ASN A 194 -6.71 2.83 11.46
N ARG A 195 -7.98 3.16 11.78
CA ARG A 195 -8.34 4.41 12.47
C ARG A 195 -7.82 4.45 13.90
N GLU A 196 -7.90 3.35 14.63
CA GLU A 196 -7.37 3.25 16.00
C GLU A 196 -5.84 3.47 16.00
N ARG A 197 -5.11 2.78 15.12
CA ARG A 197 -3.66 2.98 14.92
C ARG A 197 -3.34 4.42 14.53
N LYS A 198 -4.08 5.00 13.59
CA LYS A 198 -3.88 6.39 13.18
C LYS A 198 -4.10 7.36 14.34
N THR A 199 -5.11 7.15 15.17
CA THR A 199 -5.38 7.99 16.35
C THR A 199 -4.22 7.94 17.34
N GLN A 200 -3.65 6.75 17.57
CA GLN A 200 -2.47 6.60 18.41
C GLN A 200 -1.26 7.35 17.83
N MET A 201 -1.00 7.19 16.53
CA MET A 201 0.09 7.91 15.86
C MET A 201 -0.12 9.43 15.82
N ASP A 202 -1.37 9.88 15.77
CA ASP A 202 -1.70 11.30 15.86
C ASP A 202 -1.28 11.90 17.19
N GLN A 203 -1.56 11.19 18.28
CA GLN A 203 -1.12 11.62 19.60
C GLN A 203 0.41 11.67 19.69
N GLU A 204 1.09 10.62 19.22
CA GLU A 204 2.56 10.54 19.18
C GLU A 204 3.18 11.67 18.34
N LEU A 205 2.57 12.02 17.20
CA LEU A 205 2.99 13.15 16.37
C LEU A 205 2.86 14.49 17.11
N LEU A 206 1.75 14.70 17.82
CA LEU A 206 1.48 15.95 18.53
C LEU A 206 2.40 16.11 19.75
N ASP A 207 2.60 15.04 20.50
CA ASP A 207 3.43 15.02 21.70
C ASP A 207 4.93 14.95 21.38
N ARG A 208 5.28 14.66 20.12
CA ARG A 208 6.65 14.39 19.64
C ARG A 208 7.29 13.18 20.34
N GLU A 209 6.50 12.16 20.64
CA GLU A 209 6.91 10.97 21.38
C GLU A 209 7.11 9.78 20.44
N PHE A 210 8.37 9.46 20.14
CA PHE A 210 8.73 8.45 19.13
C PHE A 210 9.43 7.21 19.71
N ALA A 211 9.63 7.14 21.03
CA ALA A 211 10.39 6.08 21.69
C ALA A 211 9.75 4.69 21.60
N GLY A 212 8.43 4.62 21.36
CA GLY A 212 7.68 3.36 21.18
C GLY A 212 7.92 2.66 19.84
N TRP A 213 8.80 3.20 18.99
CA TRP A 213 9.05 2.68 17.64
C TRP A 213 10.43 2.02 17.52
N LYS A 214 10.49 0.96 16.72
CA LYS A 214 11.70 0.23 16.34
C LYS A 214 11.93 0.32 14.86
N HIS A 215 13.20 0.25 14.46
CA HIS A 215 13.61 0.42 13.08
C HIS A 215 14.70 -0.59 12.70
N LEU A 216 14.71 -1.00 11.43
CA LEU A 216 15.83 -1.70 10.81
C LEU A 216 16.20 -0.97 9.53
N PHE A 217 17.47 -0.64 9.41
CA PHE A 217 18.06 -0.04 8.22
C PHE A 217 18.82 -1.10 7.45
N VAL A 218 18.39 -1.39 6.23
CA VAL A 218 19.14 -2.17 5.24
C VAL A 218 19.76 -1.18 4.26
N ARG A 219 21.02 -0.80 4.50
CA ARG A 219 21.77 0.14 3.68
C ARG A 219 22.43 -0.57 2.51
N PHE A 220 22.45 0.10 1.37
CA PHE A 220 23.08 -0.43 0.17
C PHE A 220 23.72 0.66 -0.68
N ASP A 221 24.77 0.26 -1.38
CA ASP A 221 25.37 1.02 -2.47
C ASP A 221 24.84 0.52 -3.82
N GLY A 222 24.87 1.41 -4.82
CA GLY A 222 24.35 1.14 -6.15
C GLY A 222 23.05 1.87 -6.48
N PRO A 223 22.58 1.79 -7.73
CA PRO A 223 21.41 2.55 -8.18
C PRO A 223 20.13 2.07 -7.50
N ILE A 224 19.36 3.00 -6.95
CA ILE A 224 17.99 2.73 -6.48
C ILE A 224 17.15 2.36 -7.72
N SER A 225 16.85 1.08 -7.88
CA SER A 225 16.17 0.50 -9.03
C SER A 225 14.66 0.37 -8.84
N VAL A 226 14.23 0.23 -7.59
CA VAL A 226 12.86 0.05 -7.11
C VAL A 226 12.68 0.88 -5.85
N VAL A 227 11.54 1.55 -5.73
CA VAL A 227 11.13 2.33 -4.56
C VAL A 227 9.73 1.96 -4.15
N SER A 228 9.49 1.96 -2.84
CA SER A 228 8.19 1.64 -2.28
C SER A 228 8.00 2.34 -0.94
N THR A 229 6.75 2.62 -0.59
CA THR A 229 6.36 2.96 0.78
C THR A 229 4.98 2.40 1.09
N GLY A 230 4.84 1.72 2.22
CA GLY A 230 3.58 1.07 2.58
C GLY A 230 3.57 0.55 4.02
N ALA A 231 2.41 0.04 4.43
CA ALA A 231 2.15 -0.50 5.76
C ALA A 231 1.67 -1.97 5.70
N PRO A 232 2.43 -2.90 5.08
CA PRO A 232 2.01 -4.29 4.96
C PRO A 232 1.85 -4.98 6.32
N THR A 233 0.83 -5.83 6.45
CA THR A 233 0.64 -6.73 7.59
C THR A 233 1.16 -8.11 7.22
N LEU A 234 2.48 -8.29 7.25
CA LEU A 234 3.10 -9.53 6.81
C LEU A 234 2.67 -10.70 7.68
N ASN A 235 2.01 -11.68 7.08
CA ASN A 235 1.55 -12.87 7.78
C ASN A 235 2.55 -14.03 7.69
N ARG A 236 3.61 -13.88 6.91
CA ARG A 236 4.65 -14.88 6.73
C ARG A 236 6.04 -14.25 6.78
N SER A 237 7.00 -15.00 7.31
CA SER A 237 8.41 -14.66 7.29
C SER A 237 9.05 -14.96 5.92
N PRO A 238 10.32 -14.56 5.68
CA PRO A 238 11.01 -14.88 4.44
C PRO A 238 11.09 -16.38 4.10
N SER A 239 11.18 -17.27 5.09
CA SER A 239 11.12 -18.74 4.90
C SER A 239 9.70 -19.29 4.76
N GLY A 240 8.68 -18.45 4.91
CA GLY A 240 7.28 -18.83 4.80
C GLY A 240 6.61 -19.26 6.11
N LYS A 241 7.32 -19.17 7.25
CA LYS A 241 6.75 -19.40 8.59
C LYS A 241 5.59 -18.43 8.82
N GLU A 242 4.44 -18.93 9.28
CA GLU A 242 3.30 -18.06 9.62
C GLU A 242 3.60 -17.23 10.87
N LEU A 243 3.43 -15.91 10.75
CA LEU A 243 3.68 -14.92 11.79
C LEU A 243 2.39 -14.45 12.47
N GLN A 244 1.29 -14.37 11.72
CA GLN A 244 0.00 -13.89 12.20
C GLN A 244 -1.15 -14.37 11.30
N VAL A 245 -2.34 -14.58 11.86
CA VAL A 245 -3.52 -15.10 11.14
C VAL A 245 -4.46 -13.96 10.79
N LEU A 246 -4.36 -13.42 9.57
CA LEU A 246 -5.09 -12.21 9.17
C LEU A 246 -6.63 -12.36 9.05
N HIS A 247 -7.15 -13.59 8.92
CA HIS A 247 -8.59 -13.84 8.84
C HIS A 247 -9.24 -14.04 10.22
N ASP A 248 -8.45 -14.11 11.29
CA ASP A 248 -8.97 -14.12 12.66
C ASP A 248 -9.21 -12.69 13.12
N LEU A 249 -10.45 -12.23 12.99
CA LEU A 249 -10.87 -10.86 13.37
C LEU A 249 -10.85 -10.62 14.88
N THR A 250 -10.51 -11.62 15.70
CA THR A 250 -10.36 -11.47 17.16
C THR A 250 -8.94 -11.07 17.56
N GLN A 251 -7.97 -11.25 16.66
CA GLN A 251 -6.57 -10.93 16.90
C GLN A 251 -6.25 -9.50 16.45
N LYS A 252 -5.43 -8.82 17.25
CA LYS A 252 -4.86 -7.52 16.86
C LYS A 252 -3.79 -7.76 15.80
N LEU A 253 -4.00 -7.24 14.60
CA LEU A 253 -3.02 -7.32 13.52
C LEU A 253 -1.87 -6.33 13.73
N GLU A 254 -0.65 -6.80 13.47
CA GLU A 254 0.60 -6.08 13.71
C GLU A 254 1.23 -5.65 12.36
N PRO A 255 1.02 -4.39 11.91
CA PRO A 255 1.58 -3.93 10.66
C PRO A 255 3.07 -3.62 10.79
N MET A 256 3.77 -3.75 9.68
CA MET A 256 5.13 -3.23 9.52
C MET A 256 5.10 -2.13 8.46
N TYR A 257 5.87 -1.09 8.67
CA TYR A 257 6.05 -0.01 7.70
C TYR A 257 7.36 -0.21 6.97
N LEU A 258 7.33 -0.02 5.66
CA LEU A 258 8.50 -0.14 4.79
C LEU A 258 8.62 1.15 3.97
N SER A 259 9.82 1.70 3.87
CA SER A 259 10.10 2.84 2.98
C SER A 259 11.51 2.77 2.41
N VAL A 260 11.67 3.15 1.14
CA VAL A 260 12.99 3.35 0.52
C VAL A 260 13.37 4.82 0.60
N VAL A 261 14.53 5.10 1.17
CA VAL A 261 15.10 6.45 1.26
C VAL A 261 16.44 6.52 0.54
N ARG A 262 16.79 7.71 0.06
CA ARG A 262 18.11 7.96 -0.52
C ARG A 262 19.14 8.08 0.59
N ALA A 263 20.32 7.50 0.36
CA ALA A 263 21.48 7.61 1.22
C ALA A 263 22.73 7.86 0.36
N GLU A 264 23.85 8.18 0.99
CA GLU A 264 25.14 8.21 0.32
C GLU A 264 25.48 6.83 -0.29
N GLY A 265 26.06 6.81 -1.49
CA GLY A 265 26.41 5.58 -2.23
C GLY A 265 25.23 4.86 -2.91
N GLY A 266 24.01 5.03 -2.38
CA GLY A 266 22.81 4.41 -2.92
C GLY A 266 21.57 4.78 -2.10
N GLY A 267 21.13 3.87 -1.23
CA GLY A 267 19.88 4.00 -0.49
C GLY A 267 19.83 3.19 0.80
N ALA A 268 18.69 3.29 1.46
CA ALA A 268 18.35 2.42 2.57
C ALA A 268 16.90 2.00 2.48
N VAL A 269 16.62 0.74 2.80
CA VAL A 269 15.28 0.27 3.10
C VAL A 269 15.09 0.36 4.60
N VAL A 270 14.08 1.12 5.01
CA VAL A 270 13.74 1.39 6.41
C VAL A 270 12.50 0.59 6.74
N PHE A 271 12.67 -0.44 7.57
CA PHE A 271 11.56 -1.11 8.23
C PHE A 271 11.28 -0.38 9.54
N THR A 272 10.01 -0.17 9.86
CA THR A 272 9.57 0.48 11.10
C THR A 272 8.37 -0.24 11.66
N TRP A 273 8.33 -0.47 12.97
CA TRP A 273 7.22 -1.16 13.66
C TRP A 273 7.14 -0.69 15.12
N ARG A 274 6.04 -0.99 15.80
CA ARG A 274 5.92 -0.70 17.24
C ARG A 274 6.76 -1.67 18.05
N ALA A 275 7.39 -1.21 19.12
CA ALA A 275 8.30 -2.01 19.92
C ALA A 275 7.64 -3.26 20.52
N GLU A 276 6.34 -3.19 20.80
CA GLU A 276 5.54 -4.30 21.32
C GLU A 276 5.10 -5.35 20.29
N ASP A 277 5.16 -5.02 18.98
CA ASP A 277 4.66 -5.90 17.92
C ASP A 277 5.66 -7.03 17.62
N LYS A 278 5.20 -8.28 17.77
CA LYS A 278 6.05 -9.48 17.70
C LYS A 278 6.28 -9.97 16.27
N ALA A 279 5.26 -9.97 15.43
CA ALA A 279 5.33 -10.47 14.06
C ALA A 279 6.34 -9.66 13.21
N PRO A 280 6.34 -8.30 13.21
CA PRO A 280 7.39 -7.53 12.55
C PRO A 280 8.79 -7.78 13.12
N ALA A 281 8.91 -7.91 14.46
CA ALA A 281 10.19 -8.18 15.10
C ALA A 281 10.77 -9.54 14.68
N GLU A 282 9.93 -10.58 14.60
CA GLU A 282 10.31 -11.90 14.14
C GLU A 282 10.70 -11.89 12.64
N PHE A 283 9.91 -11.21 11.80
CA PHE A 283 10.23 -11.01 10.38
C PHE A 283 11.63 -10.41 10.20
N VAL A 284 11.92 -9.32 10.92
CA VAL A 284 13.21 -8.62 10.87
C VAL A 284 14.35 -9.50 11.39
N SER A 285 14.12 -10.25 12.48
CA SER A 285 15.12 -11.18 13.02
C SER A 285 15.53 -12.22 11.97
N GLU A 286 14.56 -12.78 11.25
CA GLU A 286 14.84 -13.75 10.20
C GLU A 286 15.53 -13.11 8.99
N LEU A 287 15.08 -11.92 8.56
CA LEU A 287 15.70 -11.19 7.45
C LEU A 287 17.20 -10.95 7.69
N ARG A 288 17.59 -10.64 8.94
CA ARG A 288 19.00 -10.43 9.34
C ARG A 288 19.85 -11.69 9.28
N ALA A 289 19.24 -12.86 9.39
CA ALA A 289 19.93 -14.15 9.32
C ALA A 289 20.16 -14.61 7.87
N ILE A 290 19.55 -13.96 6.89
CA ILE A 290 19.72 -14.27 5.47
C ILE A 290 21.03 -13.67 4.96
N SER A 291 21.66 -14.34 3.99
CA SER A 291 22.88 -13.84 3.37
C SER A 291 22.64 -12.49 2.69
N ARG A 292 23.63 -11.59 2.78
CA ARG A 292 23.52 -10.21 2.29
C ARG A 292 23.21 -10.13 0.80
N GLU A 293 23.65 -11.12 0.03
CA GLU A 293 23.48 -11.22 -1.42
C GLU A 293 22.02 -11.50 -1.80
N ARG A 294 21.27 -12.20 -0.93
CA ARG A 294 19.86 -12.57 -1.18
C ARG A 294 18.87 -11.50 -0.73
N ILE A 295 19.23 -10.71 0.28
CA ILE A 295 18.35 -9.71 0.89
C ILE A 295 17.75 -8.72 -0.11
N PRO A 296 18.50 -8.12 -1.06
CA PRO A 296 17.92 -7.22 -2.06
C PRO A 296 16.77 -7.84 -2.86
N GLY A 297 16.95 -9.07 -3.33
CA GLY A 297 15.96 -9.81 -4.11
C GLY A 297 14.71 -10.11 -3.30
N ILE A 298 14.86 -10.48 -2.03
CA ILE A 298 13.75 -10.75 -1.10
C ILE A 298 12.96 -9.47 -0.85
N ILE A 299 13.64 -8.36 -0.55
CA ILE A 299 13.01 -7.08 -0.25
C ILE A 299 12.18 -6.59 -1.44
N ILE A 300 12.72 -6.64 -2.67
CA ILE A 300 11.98 -6.19 -3.86
C ILE A 300 10.76 -7.06 -4.12
N GLN A 301 10.87 -8.39 -3.96
CA GLN A 301 9.74 -9.29 -4.13
C GLN A 301 8.64 -9.01 -3.09
N LEU A 302 9.03 -8.72 -1.85
CA LEU A 302 8.11 -8.32 -0.79
C LEU A 302 7.41 -6.99 -1.10
N MET A 303 8.15 -5.98 -1.56
CA MET A 303 7.56 -4.71 -1.98
C MET A 303 6.52 -4.91 -3.08
N LEU A 304 6.85 -5.71 -4.10
CA LEU A 304 5.97 -5.92 -5.25
C LEU A 304 4.78 -6.83 -4.92
N ALA A 305 4.93 -7.78 -3.99
CA ALA A 305 3.84 -8.64 -3.55
C ALA A 305 2.85 -7.93 -2.62
N HIS A 306 3.33 -7.08 -1.71
CA HIS A 306 2.51 -6.56 -0.60
C HIS A 306 2.22 -5.05 -0.66
N ILE A 307 2.90 -4.28 -1.52
CA ILE A 307 2.80 -2.81 -1.50
C ILE A 307 2.49 -2.29 -2.90
N GLU A 308 1.25 -1.81 -3.07
CA GLU A 308 0.79 -1.24 -4.34
C GLU A 308 1.55 0.01 -4.75
N ASN A 309 2.00 0.78 -3.76
CA ASN A 309 2.71 2.03 -3.92
C ASN A 309 4.20 1.79 -4.21
N SER A 310 4.46 1.01 -5.25
CA SER A 310 5.79 0.61 -5.69
C SER A 310 6.06 1.08 -7.13
N TYR A 311 7.24 1.66 -7.34
CA TYR A 311 7.69 2.22 -8.62
C TYR A 311 9.12 1.78 -8.91
N PHE A 312 9.47 1.63 -10.18
CA PHE A 312 10.78 1.14 -10.56
C PHE A 312 11.26 1.70 -11.89
N SER A 313 12.57 1.67 -12.09
CA SER A 313 13.19 2.17 -13.31
C SER A 313 12.93 1.23 -14.49
N ALA A 314 12.76 1.82 -15.68
CA ALA A 314 12.71 1.04 -16.92
C ALA A 314 14.00 0.23 -17.15
N LYS A 315 15.15 0.76 -16.70
CA LYS A 315 16.44 0.09 -16.75
C LYS A 315 16.42 -1.24 -15.99
N TRP A 316 15.91 -1.25 -14.75
CA TRP A 316 15.80 -2.48 -13.97
C TRP A 316 14.84 -3.47 -14.61
N TRP A 317 13.64 -3.04 -15.00
CA TRP A 317 12.67 -3.90 -15.66
C TRP A 317 13.24 -4.55 -16.91
N ASN A 318 13.94 -3.78 -17.75
CA ASN A 318 14.53 -4.27 -18.99
C ASN A 318 15.74 -5.18 -18.78
N SER A 319 16.39 -5.13 -17.61
CA SER A 319 17.48 -6.04 -17.28
C SER A 319 17.02 -7.45 -16.90
N LEU A 320 15.73 -7.61 -16.57
CA LEU A 320 15.16 -8.90 -16.18
C LEU A 320 14.98 -9.81 -17.38
N SER A 321 15.28 -11.11 -17.20
CA SER A 321 14.92 -12.16 -18.14
C SER A 321 13.40 -12.32 -18.26
N ALA A 322 12.93 -12.97 -19.33
CA ALA A 322 11.50 -13.25 -19.51
C ALA A 322 10.89 -14.03 -18.32
N PHE A 323 11.64 -14.96 -17.74
CA PHE A 323 11.25 -15.71 -16.55
C PHE A 323 11.10 -14.80 -15.32
N GLN A 324 12.10 -13.95 -15.05
CA GLN A 324 12.08 -12.99 -13.93
C GLN A 324 10.94 -11.97 -14.09
N LYS A 325 10.71 -11.46 -15.29
CA LYS A 325 9.56 -10.59 -15.60
C LYS A 325 8.24 -11.29 -15.34
N SER A 326 8.12 -12.57 -15.69
CA SER A 326 6.93 -13.36 -15.41
C SER A 326 6.70 -13.51 -13.91
N HIS A 327 7.73 -13.84 -13.14
CA HIS A 327 7.66 -13.95 -11.68
C HIS A 327 7.24 -12.63 -11.03
N VAL A 328 7.92 -11.53 -11.38
CA VAL A 328 7.61 -10.20 -10.85
C VAL A 328 6.17 -9.77 -11.17
N ARG A 329 5.65 -10.05 -12.37
CA ARG A 329 4.25 -9.79 -12.72
C ARG A 329 3.28 -10.56 -11.83
N GLN A 330 3.56 -11.84 -11.58
CA GLN A 330 2.73 -12.68 -10.71
C GLN A 330 2.67 -12.13 -9.30
N LEU A 331 3.79 -11.66 -8.74
CA LEU A 331 3.81 -11.02 -7.42
C LEU A 331 2.92 -9.77 -7.39
N ALA A 332 3.09 -8.87 -8.36
CA ALA A 332 2.34 -7.61 -8.39
C ALA A 332 0.85 -7.75 -8.70
N GLN A 333 0.44 -8.85 -9.34
CA GLN A 333 -0.96 -9.12 -9.71
C GLN A 333 -1.65 -10.09 -8.74
N MET A 334 -0.95 -10.49 -7.68
CA MET A 334 -1.48 -11.42 -6.70
C MET A 334 -2.62 -10.76 -5.93
N GLY A 335 -3.85 -11.22 -6.15
CA GLY A 335 -5.02 -10.61 -5.52
C GLY A 335 -5.02 -10.72 -3.99
N ASN A 336 -4.35 -11.74 -3.44
CA ASN A 336 -4.17 -11.91 -2.01
C ASN A 336 -2.80 -12.53 -1.71
N PRO A 337 -1.76 -11.70 -1.50
CA PRO A 337 -0.40 -12.17 -1.25
C PRO A 337 -0.21 -12.87 0.09
N PHE A 338 -1.19 -12.79 0.98
CA PHE A 338 -1.13 -13.37 2.32
C PHE A 338 -1.56 -14.85 2.33
N TYR A 339 -2.53 -15.22 1.49
CA TYR A 339 -3.10 -16.58 1.44
C TYR A 339 -2.82 -17.32 0.13
N THR A 340 -2.17 -16.66 -0.83
CA THR A 340 -1.66 -17.31 -2.02
C THR A 340 -0.23 -17.77 -1.76
N HIS A 341 0.07 -19.03 -2.04
CA HIS A 341 1.44 -19.54 -1.88
C HIS A 341 2.32 -19.06 -3.03
N TRP A 342 3.48 -18.50 -2.69
CA TRP A 342 4.55 -18.14 -3.63
C TRP A 342 5.89 -18.27 -2.93
N THR A 343 6.95 -18.39 -3.72
CA THR A 343 8.33 -18.54 -3.23
C THR A 343 9.20 -17.42 -3.75
N TYR A 344 10.23 -17.05 -2.98
CA TYR A 344 11.21 -16.08 -3.42
C TYR A 344 12.07 -16.67 -4.54
N LEU A 345 12.20 -15.91 -5.62
CA LEU A 345 13.19 -16.19 -6.64
C LEU A 345 14.58 -15.84 -6.10
N GLU A 346 15.46 -16.84 -6.07
CA GLU A 346 16.81 -16.74 -5.49
C GLU A 346 17.74 -15.80 -6.27
N ASN A 347 17.54 -15.70 -7.58
CA ASN A 347 18.43 -15.00 -8.50
C ASN A 347 17.75 -13.78 -9.16
N LEU A 348 16.86 -13.09 -8.44
CA LEU A 348 16.32 -11.83 -8.93
C LEU A 348 17.44 -10.77 -8.93
N PRO A 349 17.82 -10.21 -10.09
CA PRO A 349 18.93 -9.27 -10.16
C PRO A 349 18.51 -7.94 -9.56
N VAL A 350 19.26 -7.52 -8.56
CA VAL A 350 19.08 -6.24 -7.88
C VAL A 350 20.46 -5.60 -7.78
N PRO A 351 20.67 -4.40 -8.33
CA PRO A 351 21.98 -3.75 -8.34
C PRO A 351 22.28 -3.06 -6.99
N TRP A 352 22.00 -3.74 -5.88
CA TRP A 352 22.18 -3.24 -4.51
C TRP A 352 23.22 -4.09 -3.81
N GLU A 353 24.32 -3.47 -3.39
CA GLU A 353 25.32 -4.09 -2.55
C GLU A 353 25.04 -3.74 -1.09
N ILE A 354 24.66 -4.70 -0.25
CA ILE A 354 24.30 -4.44 1.14
C ILE A 354 25.54 -4.09 1.97
N THR A 355 25.65 -2.81 2.35
CA THR A 355 26.78 -2.28 3.14
C THR A 355 26.56 -2.44 4.64
N ALA A 356 25.33 -2.28 5.12
CA ALA A 356 25.00 -2.43 6.53
C ALA A 356 23.56 -2.89 6.79
N ILE A 357 23.37 -3.65 7.86
CA ILE A 357 22.05 -4.00 8.41
C ILE A 357 22.09 -3.71 9.90
N ALA A 358 21.37 -2.67 10.36
CA ALA A 358 21.46 -2.19 11.72
C ALA A 358 20.15 -1.60 12.25
N GLU A 359 19.98 -1.58 13.58
CA GLU A 359 18.84 -0.95 14.26
C GLU A 359 19.06 0.56 14.52
N SER A 360 20.29 1.03 14.32
CA SER A 360 20.66 2.44 14.40
C SER A 360 21.22 2.93 13.06
N TRP A 361 21.05 4.21 12.79
CA TRP A 361 21.60 4.81 11.58
C TRP A 361 23.11 4.97 11.70
N ILE A 362 23.85 4.14 10.97
CA ILE A 362 25.29 4.22 10.87
C ILE A 362 25.60 5.10 9.65
N ARG A 363 26.36 6.20 9.81
CA ARG A 363 26.93 6.93 8.66
C ARG A 363 28.11 6.13 8.10
N PRO A 364 28.38 6.14 6.79
CA PRO A 364 29.65 5.62 6.29
C PRO A 364 30.79 6.30 7.04
N SER A 365 31.82 5.53 7.41
CA SER A 365 33.08 6.15 7.80
C SER A 365 33.63 6.90 6.58
N PRO A 366 34.12 8.15 6.75
CA PRO A 366 34.62 8.96 5.65
C PRO A 366 35.83 8.35 4.95
#